data_AF-A0A2P4P1G6-F1
#
_entry.id   AF-A0A2P4P1G6-F1
#
_cell.length_a   1.000
_cell.length_b   1.000
_cell.length_c   1.000
_cell.angle_alpha   90.00
_cell.angle_beta   90.00
_cell.angle_gamma   90.00
#
_symmetry.space_group_name_H-M   'P 1'
#
loop_
_entity.id
_entity.type
_entity.pdbx_description
1 polymer ?
#
loop_
_entity_poly.entity_id
_entity_poly.type
_entity_poly.pdbx_seq_one_letter_code
_entity_poly.pdbx_strand_id
1 'polypeptide(L)'
;MIVTVDETKQKIANLDEDAIDEFVRNKFKTLNNMFLERSNQLEKYVLSKKPKKPEKNPNETNEEYENKYKEYMAAYGLYREFITLSMSVINKLMNWLDELFNEIIQFFKNLWILIKAKAQDIATNVQNFVAKIAEKFNQLCNYLFG
;
A
#
# COMPACT_ATOMS: atom_id res chain seq x y z
N MET A 1 8.63 -5.78 12.94
CA MET A 1 8.83 -6.94 13.83
C MET A 1 7.86 -8.01 13.39
N ILE A 2 8.36 -9.13 12.85
CA ILE A 2 7.52 -10.28 12.47
C ILE A 2 7.14 -10.97 13.77
N VAL A 3 5.86 -10.98 14.12
CA VAL A 3 5.35 -11.69 15.30
C VAL A 3 5.13 -13.15 14.89
N THR A 4 5.70 -14.09 15.63
CA THR A 4 5.52 -15.52 15.34
C THR A 4 4.14 -16.02 15.83
N VAL A 5 3.71 -17.17 15.30
CA VAL A 5 2.47 -17.85 15.76
C VAL A 5 2.54 -18.13 17.26
N ASP A 6 3.70 -18.54 17.76
CA ASP A 6 3.88 -18.91 19.17
C ASP A 6 3.92 -17.69 20.10
N GLU A 7 4.50 -16.58 19.68
CA GLU A 7 4.38 -15.31 20.40
C GLU A 7 2.94 -14.82 20.50
N THR A 8 2.15 -15.02 19.44
CA THR A 8 0.72 -14.65 19.44
C THR A 8 -0.07 -15.55 20.38
N LYS A 9 0.16 -16.87 20.34
CA LYS A 9 -0.47 -17.82 21.27
C LYS A 9 -0.19 -17.45 22.73
N GLN A 10 1.06 -17.15 23.07
CA GLN A 10 1.43 -16.75 24.43
C GLN A 10 0.74 -15.46 24.87
N LYS A 11 0.63 -14.48 23.97
CA LYS A 11 -0.02 -13.19 24.26
C LYS A 11 -1.51 -13.30 24.51
N ILE A 12 -2.19 -14.24 23.84
CA ILE A 12 -3.65 -14.41 23.98
C ILE A 12 -4.06 -15.47 25.00
N ALA A 13 -3.13 -16.31 25.46
CA ALA A 13 -3.44 -17.46 26.32
C ALA A 13 -4.15 -17.11 27.64
N ASN A 14 -3.88 -15.91 28.18
CA ASN A 14 -4.41 -15.45 29.46
C ASN A 14 -5.39 -14.27 29.33
N LEU A 15 -5.81 -13.93 28.10
CA LEU A 15 -6.75 -12.83 27.87
C LEU A 15 -8.19 -13.32 28.03
N ASP A 16 -9.05 -12.46 28.56
CA ASP A 16 -10.50 -12.65 28.50
C ASP A 16 -11.06 -12.30 27.10
N GLU A 17 -12.36 -12.54 26.91
CA GLU A 17 -13.04 -12.33 25.62
C GLU A 17 -12.90 -10.89 25.12
N ASP A 18 -13.16 -9.90 25.98
CA ASP A 18 -13.07 -8.47 25.63
C ASP A 18 -11.63 -8.08 25.26
N ALA A 19 -10.63 -8.59 25.98
CA ALA A 19 -9.23 -8.34 25.70
C ALA A 19 -8.73 -9.02 24.42
N ILE A 20 -9.27 -10.18 24.04
CA ILE A 20 -9.01 -10.82 22.74
C ILE A 20 -9.58 -9.95 21.60
N ASP A 21 -10.81 -9.47 21.77
CA ASP A 21 -11.47 -8.57 20.84
C ASP A 21 -10.69 -7.28 20.63
N GLU A 22 -10.23 -6.66 21.73
CA GLU A 22 -9.40 -5.46 21.68
C GLU A 22 -8.05 -5.73 21.01
N PHE A 23 -7.41 -6.87 21.31
CA PHE A 23 -6.17 -7.28 20.66
C PHE A 23 -6.33 -7.37 19.14
N VAL A 24 -7.41 -8.00 18.65
CA VAL A 24 -7.73 -8.09 17.22
C VAL A 24 -7.95 -6.70 16.63
N ARG A 25 -8.82 -5.87 17.24
CA ARG A 25 -9.12 -4.51 16.75
C ARG A 25 -7.87 -3.65 16.66
N ASN A 26 -6.99 -3.72 17.67
CA ASN A 26 -5.74 -2.98 17.71
C ASN A 26 -4.80 -3.39 16.56
N LYS A 27 -4.70 -4.70 16.24
CA LYS A 27 -3.87 -5.16 15.11
C LYS A 27 -4.38 -4.65 13.77
N PHE A 28 -5.69 -4.71 13.51
CA PHE A 28 -6.26 -4.17 12.28
C PHE A 28 -6.14 -2.64 12.21
N LYS A 29 -6.32 -1.94 13.34
CA LYS A 29 -6.11 -0.48 13.41
C LYS A 29 -4.67 -0.10 13.06
N THR A 30 -3.67 -0.82 13.59
CA THR A 30 -2.26 -0.61 13.23
C THR A 30 -2.02 -0.82 11.73
N LEU A 31 -2.55 -1.90 11.15
CA LEU A 31 -2.43 -2.18 9.72
C LEU A 31 -3.00 -1.04 8.87
N ASN A 32 -4.22 -0.59 9.18
CA ASN A 32 -4.90 0.48 8.46
C ASN A 32 -4.13 1.80 8.54
N ASN A 33 -3.63 2.15 9.72
CA ASN A 33 -2.83 3.36 9.91
C ASN A 33 -1.54 3.33 9.10
N MET A 34 -0.84 2.18 9.06
CA MET A 34 0.36 2.02 8.25
C MET A 34 0.08 2.24 6.76
N PHE A 35 -1.01 1.64 6.23
CA PHE A 35 -1.40 1.84 4.83
C PHE A 35 -1.73 3.30 4.53
N LEU A 36 -2.53 3.94 5.39
CA LEU A 36 -2.92 5.34 5.23
C LEU A 36 -1.70 6.27 5.24
N GLU A 37 -0.78 6.07 6.18
CA GLU A 37 0.44 6.87 6.29
C GLU A 37 1.28 6.78 5.01
N ARG A 38 1.50 5.56 4.50
CA ARG A 38 2.29 5.35 3.27
C ARG A 38 1.60 5.91 2.03
N SER A 39 0.28 5.76 1.93
CA SER A 39 -0.51 6.36 0.85
C SER A 39 -0.36 7.89 0.82
N ASN A 40 -0.51 8.53 1.99
CA ASN A 40 -0.36 9.99 2.11
C ASN A 40 1.07 10.47 1.77
N GLN A 41 2.10 9.68 2.10
CA GLN A 41 3.49 9.99 1.74
C GLN A 41 3.70 9.95 0.21
N LEU A 42 3.11 8.97 -0.48
CA LEU A 42 3.17 8.86 -1.94
C LEU A 42 2.47 10.04 -2.62
N GLU A 43 1.25 10.38 -2.18
CA GLU A 43 0.51 11.52 -2.71
C GLU A 43 1.31 12.83 -2.57
N LYS A 44 1.83 13.10 -1.36
CA LYS A 44 2.67 14.28 -1.10
C LYS A 44 3.89 14.33 -2.01
N TYR A 45 4.57 13.19 -2.22
CA TYR A 45 5.73 13.12 -3.10
C TYR A 45 5.34 13.46 -4.55
N VAL A 46 4.29 12.84 -5.07
CA VAL A 46 3.82 13.08 -6.44
C VAL A 46 3.48 14.55 -6.66
N LEU A 47 2.71 15.15 -5.75
CA LEU A 47 2.33 16.57 -5.84
C LEU A 47 3.52 17.52 -5.68
N SER A 48 4.55 17.14 -4.90
CA SER A 48 5.76 17.95 -4.71
C SER A 48 6.56 18.18 -6.01
N LYS A 49 6.33 17.37 -7.05
CA LYS A 49 7.00 17.49 -8.35
C LYS A 49 6.36 18.52 -9.28
N LYS A 50 5.23 19.12 -8.88
CA LYS A 50 4.56 20.15 -9.68
C LYS A 50 5.51 21.34 -9.89
N PRO A 51 5.82 21.74 -11.13
CA PRO A 51 6.68 22.89 -11.37
C PRO A 51 5.96 24.17 -10.93
N LYS A 52 6.74 25.14 -10.45
CA LYS A 52 6.22 26.44 -10.02
C LYS A 52 5.98 27.31 -11.25
N LYS A 53 4.79 27.88 -11.36
CA LYS A 53 4.48 28.86 -12.40
C LYS A 53 5.34 30.11 -12.18
N PRO A 54 6.06 30.61 -13.20
CA PRO A 54 6.84 31.82 -13.05
C PRO A 54 5.91 33.02 -12.87
N GLU A 55 6.34 33.97 -12.06
CA GLU A 55 5.69 35.27 -11.90
C GLU A 55 6.45 36.32 -12.69
N LYS A 56 5.72 37.32 -13.21
CA LYS A 56 6.34 38.37 -14.00
C LYS A 56 7.00 39.41 -13.08
N ASN A 57 8.30 39.61 -13.21
CA ASN A 57 9.00 40.63 -12.45
C ASN A 57 8.71 42.04 -13.02
N PRO A 58 8.66 43.10 -12.18
CA PRO A 58 8.40 44.47 -12.66
C PRO A 58 9.47 45.01 -13.62
N ASN A 59 10.70 44.51 -13.49
CA ASN A 59 11.87 44.98 -14.24
C ASN A 59 12.26 44.07 -15.40
N GLU A 60 11.51 43.00 -15.68
CA GLU A 60 11.80 42.10 -16.79
C GLU A 60 11.01 42.47 -18.04
N THR A 61 11.65 42.29 -19.19
CA THR A 61 11.02 42.48 -20.48
C THR A 61 9.98 41.39 -20.75
N ASN A 62 9.07 41.65 -21.69
CA ASN A 62 8.09 40.64 -22.11
C ASN A 62 8.78 39.39 -22.66
N GLU A 63 9.87 39.55 -23.42
CA GLU A 63 10.60 38.45 -24.04
C GLU A 63 11.27 37.54 -22.98
N GLU A 64 11.86 38.11 -21.93
CA GLU A 64 12.43 37.35 -20.81
C GLU A 64 11.36 36.54 -20.07
N TYR A 65 10.20 37.14 -19.81
CA TYR A 65 9.08 36.45 -19.19
C TYR A 65 8.53 35.32 -20.08
N GLU A 66 8.37 35.57 -21.38
CA GLU A 66 7.90 34.57 -22.33
C GLU A 66 8.84 33.35 -22.40
N ASN A 67 10.16 33.57 -22.33
CA ASN A 67 11.12 32.46 -22.31
C ASN A 67 11.00 31.63 -21.01
N LYS A 68 10.90 32.26 -19.83
CA LYS A 68 10.61 31.55 -18.57
C LYS A 68 9.31 30.76 -18.62
N TYR A 69 8.28 31.35 -19.25
CA TYR A 69 6.99 30.70 -19.39
C TYR A 69 7.06 29.49 -20.33
N LYS A 70 7.82 29.57 -21.43
CA LYS A 70 8.07 28.42 -22.33
C LYS A 70 8.78 27.28 -21.60
N GLU A 71 9.81 27.57 -20.81
CA GLU A 71 10.51 26.57 -19.99
C GLU A 71 9.57 25.92 -18.96
N TYR A 72 8.75 26.73 -18.27
CA TYR A 72 7.72 26.23 -17.38
C TYR A 72 6.73 25.31 -18.09
N MET A 73 6.26 25.66 -19.29
CA MET A 73 5.33 24.84 -20.06
C MET A 73 5.95 23.49 -20.46
N ALA A 74 7.23 23.47 -20.83
CA ALA A 74 7.95 22.23 -21.10
C ALA A 74 8.05 21.35 -19.85
N ALA A 75 8.46 21.93 -18.71
CA ALA A 75 8.51 21.22 -17.43
C ALA A 75 7.13 20.73 -16.97
N TYR A 76 6.08 21.51 -17.20
CA TYR A 76 4.70 21.14 -16.89
C TYR A 76 4.21 19.99 -17.79
N GLY A 77 4.66 19.93 -19.04
CA GLY A 77 4.47 18.77 -19.92
C GLY A 77 5.08 17.49 -19.33
N LEU A 78 6.34 17.54 -18.88
CA LEU A 78 7.00 16.41 -18.21
C LEU A 78 6.29 16.00 -16.91
N TYR A 79 5.82 16.99 -16.14
CA TYR A 79 5.04 16.72 -14.92
C TYR A 79 3.72 15.99 -15.23
N ARG A 80 3.02 16.35 -16.32
CA ARG A 80 1.82 15.61 -16.75
C ARG A 80 2.13 14.15 -17.08
N GLU A 81 3.22 13.90 -17.79
CA GLU A 81 3.67 12.54 -18.10
C GLU A 81 3.98 11.75 -16.82
N PHE A 82 4.73 12.36 -15.90
CA PHE A 82 5.01 11.79 -14.59
C PHE A 82 3.74 11.44 -13.81
N ILE A 83 2.72 12.32 -13.82
CA ILE A 83 1.43 12.05 -13.19
C ILE A 83 0.72 10.88 -13.87
N THR A 84 0.65 10.86 -15.20
CA THR A 84 0.02 9.76 -15.96
C THR A 84 0.63 8.41 -15.59
N LEU A 85 1.96 8.31 -15.61
CA LEU A 85 2.68 7.09 -15.25
C LEU A 85 2.46 6.72 -13.78
N SER A 86 2.53 7.71 -12.88
CA SER A 86 2.28 7.49 -11.45
C SER A 86 0.87 6.97 -11.20
N MET A 87 -0.16 7.55 -11.83
CA MET A 87 -1.54 7.10 -11.67
C MET A 87 -1.78 5.70 -12.27
N SER A 88 -1.09 5.37 -13.36
CA SER A 88 -1.12 3.99 -13.90
C SER A 88 -0.61 2.98 -12.88
N VAL A 89 0.53 3.26 -12.22
CA VAL A 89 1.09 2.43 -11.15
C VAL A 89 0.14 2.33 -9.96
N ILE A 90 -0.47 3.45 -9.54
CA ILE A 90 -1.43 3.47 -8.42
C ILE A 90 -2.68 2.64 -8.75
N ASN A 91 -3.23 2.76 -9.95
CA ASN A 91 -4.39 1.96 -10.38
C ASN A 91 -4.10 0.46 -10.34
N LYS A 92 -2.93 0.07 -10.87
CA LYS A 92 -2.46 -1.31 -10.78
C LYS A 92 -2.35 -1.81 -9.34
N LEU A 93 -1.78 -0.99 -8.46
CA LEU A 93 -1.63 -1.31 -7.04
C LEU A 93 -3.00 -1.44 -6.35
N MET A 94 -3.97 -0.57 -6.63
CA MET A 94 -5.31 -0.64 -6.06
C MET A 94 -6.01 -1.94 -6.41
N ASN A 95 -5.98 -2.35 -7.69
CA ASN A 95 -6.57 -3.61 -8.13
C ASN A 95 -5.90 -4.81 -7.44
N TRP A 96 -4.57 -4.83 -7.40
CA TRP A 96 -3.85 -5.92 -6.73
C TRP A 96 -4.13 -5.98 -5.23
N LEU A 97 -4.25 -4.83 -4.56
CA LEU A 97 -4.60 -4.81 -3.13
C LEU A 97 -5.99 -5.40 -2.89
N ASP A 98 -6.98 -5.07 -3.72
CA ASP A 98 -8.33 -5.64 -3.63
C ASP A 98 -8.31 -7.18 -3.79
N GLU A 99 -7.59 -7.68 -4.81
CA GLU A 99 -7.41 -9.11 -5.02
C GLU A 99 -6.73 -9.79 -3.82
N LEU A 100 -5.66 -9.18 -3.30
CA LEU A 100 -4.93 -9.69 -2.13
C LEU A 100 -5.84 -9.79 -0.90
N PHE A 101 -6.59 -8.73 -0.59
CA PHE A 101 -7.50 -8.73 0.56
C PHE A 101 -8.59 -9.78 0.40
N ASN A 102 -9.14 -9.95 -0.81
CA ASN A 102 -10.09 -11.01 -1.10
C ASN A 102 -9.49 -12.41 -0.83
N GLU A 103 -8.26 -12.68 -1.29
CA GLU A 103 -7.58 -13.96 -1.01
C GLU A 103 -7.32 -14.19 0.49
N ILE A 104 -6.91 -13.15 1.24
CA ILE A 104 -6.72 -13.21 2.69
C ILE A 104 -8.05 -13.54 3.40
N ILE A 105 -9.15 -12.89 3.01
CA ILE A 105 -10.48 -13.14 3.59
C ILE A 105 -10.91 -14.59 3.33
N GLN A 106 -10.72 -15.09 2.11
CA GLN A 106 -11.07 -16.48 1.78
C GLN A 106 -10.20 -17.47 2.58
N PHE A 107 -8.92 -17.17 2.76
CA PHE A 107 -8.06 -17.98 3.63
C PHE A 107 -8.58 -18.02 5.07
N PHE A 108 -8.97 -16.88 5.67
CA PHE A 108 -9.53 -16.87 7.03
C PHE A 108 -10.83 -17.68 7.16
N LYS A 109 -11.72 -17.59 6.15
CA LYS A 109 -12.93 -18.42 6.09
C LYS A 109 -12.60 -19.91 6.07
N ASN A 110 -11.66 -20.31 5.22
CA ASN A 110 -11.23 -21.71 5.10
C ASN A 110 -10.53 -22.20 6.37
N LEU A 111 -9.67 -21.36 6.96
CA LEU A 111 -8.98 -21.67 8.21
C LEU A 111 -9.98 -21.93 9.34
N TRP A 112 -11.04 -21.11 9.45
CA TRP A 112 -12.09 -21.33 10.42
C TRP A 112 -12.82 -22.67 10.22
N ILE A 113 -13.11 -23.05 8.97
CA ILE A 113 -13.70 -24.35 8.64
C ILE A 113 -12.77 -25.48 9.07
N LEU A 114 -11.47 -25.39 8.76
CA LEU A 114 -10.48 -26.41 9.11
C LEU A 114 -10.30 -26.57 10.62
N ILE A 115 -10.30 -25.46 11.37
CA ILE A 115 -10.25 -25.47 12.84
C ILE A 115 -11.48 -26.20 13.39
N LYS A 116 -12.69 -25.88 12.90
CA LYS A 116 -13.92 -26.58 13.30
C LYS A 116 -13.89 -28.07 12.94
N ALA A 117 -13.28 -28.42 11.81
CA ALA A 117 -13.13 -29.79 11.35
C ALA A 117 -12.00 -30.57 12.05
N LYS A 118 -11.27 -29.96 13.01
CA LYS A 118 -10.11 -30.55 13.72
C LYS A 118 -9.07 -31.16 12.77
N ALA A 119 -8.73 -30.45 11.69
CA ALA A 119 -7.70 -30.89 10.74
C ALA A 119 -6.32 -31.00 11.40
N GLN A 120 -5.59 -32.08 11.07
CA GLN A 120 -4.35 -32.48 11.76
C GLN A 120 -3.15 -31.55 11.52
N ASP A 121 -3.20 -30.65 10.54
CA ASP A 121 -2.03 -29.82 10.19
C ASP A 121 -2.37 -28.37 9.83
N ILE A 122 -2.92 -27.62 10.79
CA ILE A 122 -3.20 -26.18 10.63
C ILE A 122 -1.90 -25.37 10.43
N ALA A 123 -0.80 -25.80 11.06
CA ALA A 123 0.48 -25.09 10.97
C ALA A 123 1.05 -25.08 9.55
N THR A 124 1.09 -26.23 8.87
CA THR A 124 1.54 -26.30 7.47
C THR A 124 0.61 -25.51 6.54
N ASN A 125 -0.71 -25.52 6.78
CA ASN A 125 -1.65 -24.72 5.99
C ASN A 125 -1.38 -23.21 6.10
N VAL A 126 -1.08 -22.72 7.30
CA VAL A 126 -0.70 -21.32 7.51
C VAL A 126 0.64 -21.01 6.84
N GLN A 127 1.64 -21.89 6.95
CA GLN A 127 2.94 -21.70 6.30
C GLN A 127 2.82 -21.65 4.77
N ASN A 128 2.05 -22.56 4.17
CA ASN A 128 1.77 -22.56 2.73
C ASN A 128 1.08 -21.27 2.28
N PHE A 129 0.14 -20.75 3.08
CA PHE A 129 -0.50 -19.47 2.78
C PHE A 129 0.50 -18.31 2.84
N VAL A 130 1.36 -18.24 3.85
CA VAL A 130 2.41 -17.21 3.94
C VAL A 130 3.34 -17.26 2.71
N ALA A 131 3.72 -18.47 2.26
CA ALA A 131 4.50 -18.65 1.05
C ALA A 131 3.76 -18.14 -0.20
N LYS A 132 2.46 -18.42 -0.33
CA LYS A 132 1.62 -17.90 -1.43
C LYS A 132 1.55 -16.38 -1.43
N ILE A 133 1.43 -15.75 -0.25
CA ILE A 133 1.44 -14.29 -0.13
C ILE A 133 2.80 -13.72 -0.55
N ALA A 134 3.91 -14.35 -0.15
CA ALA A 134 5.25 -13.95 -0.59
C ALA A 134 5.40 -14.04 -2.12
N GLU A 135 4.87 -15.09 -2.75
CA GLU A 135 4.83 -15.21 -4.20
C GLU A 135 4.01 -14.11 -4.86
N LYS A 136 2.83 -13.78 -4.30
CA LYS A 136 1.99 -12.67 -4.78
C LYS A 136 2.71 -11.32 -4.73
N PHE A 137 3.58 -11.09 -3.75
CA PHE A 137 4.43 -9.89 -3.72
C PHE A 137 5.43 -9.88 -4.88
N ASN A 138 6.04 -11.02 -5.20
CA ASN A 138 6.91 -11.10 -6.38
C ASN A 138 6.13 -10.83 -7.68
N GLN A 139 4.90 -11.35 -7.79
CA GLN A 139 4.01 -11.08 -8.91
C GLN A 139 3.66 -9.59 -9.01
N LEU A 140 3.42 -8.91 -7.88
CA LEU A 140 3.19 -7.46 -7.86
C LEU A 140 4.41 -6.70 -8.41
N CYS A 141 5.62 -7.04 -7.96
CA CYS A 141 6.83 -6.39 -8.46
C CYS A 141 6.94 -6.49 -9.98
N ASN A 142 6.67 -7.67 -10.55
CA ASN A 142 6.63 -7.86 -11.99
C ASN A 142 5.45 -7.11 -12.64
N TYR A 143 4.28 -7.09 -12.03
CA TYR A 143 3.09 -6.40 -12.59
C TYR A 143 3.25 -4.87 -12.65
N LEU A 144 3.94 -4.30 -11.66
CA LEU A 144 4.20 -2.86 -11.58
C LEU A 144 5.38 -2.42 -12.45
N PHE A 145 6.43 -3.24 -12.58
CA PHE A 145 7.73 -2.82 -13.13
C PHE A 145 8.32 -3.70 -14.24
N GLY A 146 7.77 -4.88 -14.49
CA GLY A 146 8.10 -5.76 -15.62
C GLY A 146 7.19 -5.52 -16.81
#